data_AF-A0A7W1Q354-F1
#
_entry.id   AF-A0A7W1Q354-F1
#
_cell.length_a   1.000
_cell.length_b   1.000
_cell.length_c   1.000
_cell.angle_alpha   90.00
_cell.angle_beta   90.00
_cell.angle_gamma   90.00
#
_symmetry.space_group_name_H-M   'P 1'
#
loop_
_entity.id
_entity.type
_entity.pdbx_description
1 polymer ?
#
loop_
_entity_poly.entity_id
_entity_poly.type
_entity_poly.pdbx_seq_one_letter_code
_entity_poly.pdbx_strand_id
1 'polypeptide(L)'
;YASVGGAEDLVGGPDTPSKVTVSFDLSSREAVDELVERAGAAGGRIGDTDDYPFMYQRQFDDPDGYHYSPFWMKPDTDPNA
;
A
#
# COMPACT_ATOMS: atom_id res chain seq x y z
N TYR A 1 -13.38 29.91 3.70
CA TYR A 1 -13.38 29.01 2.53
C TYR A 1 -12.13 29.13 1.68
N ALA A 2 -11.57 30.33 1.45
CA ALA A 2 -10.26 30.48 0.79
C ALA A 2 -9.04 30.07 1.67
N SER A 3 -9.23 29.76 2.96
CA SER A 3 -8.13 29.46 3.89
C SER A 3 -7.75 27.99 3.97
N VAL A 4 -8.45 27.10 3.25
CA VAL A 4 -8.20 25.65 3.30
C VAL A 4 -7.44 25.13 2.10
N GLY A 5 -7.11 25.96 1.10
CA GLY A 5 -6.58 25.49 -0.18
C GLY A 5 -7.65 24.76 -1.01
N GLY A 6 -7.46 24.66 -2.32
CA GLY A 6 -8.30 23.80 -3.15
C GLY A 6 -8.12 22.34 -2.74
N ALA A 7 -9.09 21.46 -3.03
CA ALA A 7 -8.93 20.02 -2.72
C ALA A 7 -7.67 19.41 -3.38
N GLU A 8 -7.24 20.00 -4.50
CA GLU A 8 -5.98 19.72 -5.22
C GLU A 8 -4.70 20.17 -4.48
N ASP A 9 -4.80 21.08 -3.51
CA ASP A 9 -3.68 21.51 -2.63
C ASP A 9 -3.53 20.58 -1.40
N LEU A 10 -4.57 19.77 -1.12
CA LEU A 10 -4.65 18.94 0.09
C LEU A 10 -4.52 17.44 -0.16
N VAL A 11 -4.65 16.99 -1.41
CA VAL A 11 -4.69 15.57 -1.79
C VAL A 11 -4.03 15.36 -3.15
N GLY A 12 -3.13 14.38 -3.25
CA GLY A 12 -2.49 13.95 -4.51
C GLY A 12 -1.20 14.68 -4.90
N GLY A 13 -0.69 15.58 -4.06
CA GLY A 13 0.70 16.03 -4.11
C GLY A 13 1.64 15.13 -3.29
N PRO A 14 2.97 15.20 -3.52
CA PRO A 14 3.97 14.29 -2.93
C PRO A 14 4.02 14.29 -1.40
N ASP A 15 3.64 15.41 -0.77
CA ASP A 15 3.59 15.56 0.69
C ASP A 15 2.16 15.45 1.27
N THR A 16 1.19 15.05 0.45
CA THR A 16 -0.23 14.99 0.82
C THR A 16 -0.78 13.58 0.63
N PRO A 17 -1.87 13.19 1.32
CA PRO A 17 -2.44 11.86 1.19
C PRO A 17 -2.83 11.53 -0.26
N SER A 18 -2.60 10.28 -0.67
CA SER A 18 -3.06 9.77 -1.96
C SER A 18 -4.57 9.92 -2.12
N LYS A 19 -5.01 10.20 -3.36
CA LYS A 19 -6.42 10.12 -3.72
C LYS A 19 -6.91 8.68 -3.90
N VAL A 20 -5.99 7.73 -4.11
CA VAL A 20 -6.29 6.35 -4.49
C VAL A 20 -5.36 5.39 -3.75
N THR A 21 -5.90 4.29 -3.25
CA THR A 21 -5.14 3.13 -2.79
C THR A 21 -5.17 2.05 -3.86
N VAL A 22 -4.01 1.48 -4.17
CA VAL A 22 -3.89 0.37 -5.14
C VAL A 22 -3.49 -0.90 -4.42
N SER A 23 -4.31 -1.95 -4.55
CA SER A 23 -4.06 -3.27 -3.98
C SER A 23 -4.18 -4.33 -5.07
N PHE A 24 -3.24 -5.26 -5.10
CA PHE A 24 -3.18 -6.35 -6.07
C PHE A 24 -2.53 -7.59 -5.46
N ASP A 25 -2.87 -8.75 -5.99
CA ASP A 25 -2.36 -10.02 -5.50
C ASP A 25 -0.94 -10.31 -6.02
N LEU A 26 -0.19 -11.05 -5.22
CA LEU A 26 1.12 -11.59 -5.55
C LEU A 26 1.16 -13.08 -5.20
N SER A 27 2.07 -13.80 -5.84
CA SER A 27 2.11 -15.27 -5.80
C SER A 27 2.59 -15.85 -4.46
N SER A 28 3.24 -15.07 -3.61
CA SER A 28 3.75 -15.54 -2.31
C SER A 28 4.00 -14.40 -1.33
N ARG A 29 4.23 -14.75 -0.05
CA ARG A 29 4.67 -13.81 0.99
C ARG A 29 5.96 -13.09 0.60
N GLU A 30 6.93 -13.83 0.07
CA GLU A 30 8.23 -13.32 -0.33
C GLU A 30 8.11 -12.32 -1.48
N ALA A 31 7.18 -12.53 -2.41
CA ALA A 31 6.93 -11.59 -3.50
C ALA A 31 6.39 -10.24 -2.97
N VAL A 32 5.53 -10.28 -1.95
CA VAL A 32 5.07 -9.06 -1.25
C VAL A 32 6.25 -8.36 -0.58
N ASP A 33 7.06 -9.11 0.18
CA ASP A 33 8.22 -8.55 0.88
C ASP A 33 9.24 -7.93 -0.07
N GLU A 34 9.60 -8.63 -1.15
CA GLU A 34 10.54 -8.16 -2.15
C GLU A 34 10.05 -6.88 -2.85
N LEU A 35 8.76 -6.80 -3.18
CA LEU A 35 8.19 -5.60 -3.78
C LEU A 35 8.29 -4.39 -2.83
N VAL A 36 7.91 -4.58 -1.56
CA VAL A 36 7.94 -3.51 -0.56
C VAL A 36 9.38 -3.08 -0.26
N GLU A 37 10.33 -4.01 -0.19
CA GLU A 37 11.76 -3.69 -0.05
C GLU A 37 12.29 -2.88 -1.23
N ARG A 38 11.95 -3.26 -2.47
CA ARG A 38 12.31 -2.50 -3.67
C ARG A 38 11.70 -1.10 -3.66
N ALA A 39 10.44 -0.96 -3.23
CA ALA A 39 9.79 0.34 -3.09
C ALA A 39 10.51 1.22 -2.08
N GLY A 40 10.89 0.68 -0.93
CA GLY A 40 11.70 1.39 0.08
C GLY A 40 13.06 1.81 -0.45
N ALA A 41 13.76 0.93 -1.16
CA ALA A 41 15.05 1.24 -1.78
C ALA A 41 14.94 2.34 -2.87
N ALA A 42 13.78 2.47 -3.51
CA ALA A 42 13.48 3.51 -4.48
C ALA A 42 13.06 4.85 -3.84
N GLY A 43 13.01 4.95 -2.52
CA GLY A 43 12.62 6.16 -1.79
C GLY A 43 11.16 6.19 -1.34
N GLY A 44 10.42 5.09 -1.51
CA GLY A 44 9.08 4.94 -0.95
C GLY A 44 9.11 4.84 0.58
N ARG A 45 8.02 5.27 1.21
CA ARG A 45 7.82 5.16 2.65
C ARG A 45 7.17 3.83 2.97
N ILE A 46 7.84 2.98 3.75
CA ILE A 46 7.25 1.71 4.18
C ILE A 46 6.21 1.97 5.27
N GLY A 47 5.02 1.42 5.08
CA GLY A 47 3.91 1.50 6.03
C GLY A 47 3.76 0.22 6.84
N ASP A 48 2.52 -0.06 7.23
CA ASP A 48 2.19 -1.17 8.11
C ASP A 48 2.26 -2.53 7.39
N THR A 49 2.30 -3.58 8.21
CA THR A 49 2.24 -4.97 7.78
C THR A 49 1.06 -5.64 8.45
N ASP A 50 0.18 -6.18 7.62
CA ASP A 50 -1.03 -6.85 8.02
C ASP A 50 -0.87 -8.37 7.75
N ASP A 51 -0.80 -9.16 8.82
CA ASP A 51 -0.66 -10.62 8.74
C ASP A 51 -1.92 -11.31 9.31
N TYR A 52 -2.90 -11.51 8.44
CA TYR A 52 -4.14 -12.21 8.75
C TYR A 52 -4.00 -13.72 8.55
N PRO A 53 -4.85 -14.56 9.18
CA PRO A 53 -4.86 -16.00 8.95
C PRO A 53 -5.07 -16.40 7.48
N PHE A 54 -5.72 -15.54 6.70
CA PHE A 54 -6.08 -15.77 5.30
C PHE A 54 -5.28 -14.95 4.28
N MET A 55 -4.61 -13.89 4.72
CA MET A 55 -3.96 -12.92 3.82
C MET A 55 -2.74 -12.30 4.49
N TYR A 56 -1.68 -12.10 3.73
CA TYR A 56 -0.54 -11.29 4.11
C TYR A 56 -0.49 -10.05 3.22
N GLN A 57 -0.43 -8.86 3.81
CA GLN A 57 -0.39 -7.59 3.09
C GLN A 57 0.67 -6.68 3.70
N ARG A 58 1.33 -5.90 2.85
CA ARG A 58 2.23 -4.83 3.28
C ARG A 58 1.89 -3.54 2.56
N GLN A 59 2.18 -2.43 3.21
CA GLN A 59 1.86 -1.11 2.71
C GLN A 59 3.13 -0.31 2.40
N PHE A 60 3.06 0.52 1.37
CA PHE A 60 4.05 1.57 1.14
C PHE A 60 3.43 2.76 0.41
N ASP A 61 3.98 3.94 0.64
CA ASP A 61 3.72 5.12 -0.17
C ASP A 61 4.89 5.34 -1.14
N ASP A 62 4.61 5.68 -2.40
CA ASP A 62 5.66 6.14 -3.30
C ASP A 62 6.03 7.62 -3.03
N PRO A 63 7.13 8.13 -3.62
CA PRO A 63 7.54 9.53 -3.43
C PRO A 63 6.53 10.57 -3.93
N ASP A 64 5.58 10.18 -4.78
CA ASP A 64 4.54 11.05 -5.31
C ASP A 64 3.28 11.05 -4.42
N GLY A 65 3.31 10.30 -3.31
CA GLY A 65 2.25 10.25 -2.31
C GLY A 65 1.17 9.22 -2.62
N TYR A 66 1.37 8.32 -3.59
CA TYR A 66 0.43 7.23 -3.87
C TYR A 66 0.60 6.05 -2.91
N HIS A 67 -0.52 5.55 -2.40
CA HIS A 67 -0.54 4.44 -1.45
C HIS A 67 -0.76 3.10 -2.14
N TYR A 68 0.08 2.13 -1.79
CA TYR A 68 0.06 0.77 -2.32
C TYR A 68 -0.07 -0.24 -1.18
N SER A 69 -0.90 -1.26 -1.39
CA SER A 69 -1.09 -2.35 -0.43
C SER A 69 -1.09 -3.73 -1.15
N PRO A 70 0.04 -4.17 -1.74
CA PRO A 70 0.16 -5.50 -2.33
C PRO A 70 -0.06 -6.59 -1.28
N PHE A 71 -0.72 -7.67 -1.69
CA PHE A 71 -1.07 -8.76 -0.78
C PHE A 71 -0.88 -10.14 -1.41
N TRP A 72 -0.82 -11.16 -0.56
CA TRP A 72 -0.82 -12.57 -0.92
C TRP A 72 -1.92 -13.29 -0.15
N MET A 73 -2.72 -14.09 -0.87
CA MET A 73 -3.73 -14.96 -0.27
C MET A 73 -3.10 -16.29 0.14
N LYS A 74 -3.27 -16.66 1.42
CA LYS A 74 -2.67 -17.90 1.94
C LYS A 74 -3.43 -19.12 1.40
N PRO A 75 -2.72 -20.17 0.92
CA PRO A 75 -3.30 -21.31 0.20
C PRO A 75 -4.20 -22.25 1.03
N ASP A 76 -4.39 -21.99 2.33
CA ASP A 76 -5.22 -22.80 3.24
C ASP A 76 -6.42 -22.02 3.83
N THR A 77 -6.84 -20.94 3.18
CA THR A 77 -8.07 -20.26 3.56
C THR A 77 -9.26 -21.05 3.03
N ASP A 78 -9.94 -21.80 3.90
CA ASP A 78 -11.28 -22.28 3.59
C ASP A 78 -12.21 -21.05 3.50
N PRO A 79 -12.82 -20.73 2.34
CA PRO A 79 -13.65 -19.55 2.19
C PRO A 79 -14.99 -19.66 2.95
N ASN A 80 -15.27 -20.77 3.64
CA ASN A 80 -16.50 -21.05 4.39
C ASN A 80 -16.27 -21.47 5.86
N ALA A 81 -15.06 -21.34 6.41
CA ALA A 81 -14.79 -21.67 7.82
C ALA A 81 -15.31 -20.63 8.81
#